data_AF-A0A4R4TAR5-F1
#
_entry.id   AF-A0A4R4TAR5-F1
#
_cell.length_a   1.000
_cell.length_b   1.000
_cell.length_c   1.000
_cell.angle_alpha   90.00
_cell.angle_beta   90.00
_cell.angle_gamma   90.00
#
_symmetry.space_group_name_H-M   'P 1'
#
loop_
_entity.id
_entity.type
_entity.pdbx_description
1 polymer ?
#
loop_
_entity_poly.entity_id
_entity_poly.type
_entity_poly.pdbx_seq_one_letter_code
_entity_poly.pdbx_strand_id
1 'polypeptide(L)'
;MPTKRTATRLTRRPALAVLGAALAGAAVLAVPPAAGADPTPATSDKWGVISRNTIGSPSAYLRDGPFGRTTDTPSARQQPPYGQGSLQIIVGDGTEKIAYGNETNFDGLEISDITDLSYWVFAGVDSLDGVSLPVIQLEVDPNLTEGVNYSSLNYLPDSSTAPSAPATRAPNVWQPYDATAAGNAWYATGATGTSIGCTLASPCTFDELQTRLPDAEVSYSLAISKGRDNAFIGAVDGLRVNNLVYDFERLGVFMKAPFPAY
;
A
#
# COMPACT_ATOMS: atom_id res chain seq x y z
N MET A 1 -53.79 -6.32 -76.35
CA MET A 1 -55.13 -5.74 -76.63
C MET A 1 -55.91 -5.66 -75.30
N PRO A 2 -56.82 -4.70 -75.10
CA PRO A 2 -56.58 -3.45 -74.38
C PRO A 2 -57.16 -3.39 -72.95
N THR A 3 -56.50 -2.59 -72.11
CA THR A 3 -57.02 -1.43 -71.35
C THR A 3 -58.36 -1.50 -70.58
N LYS A 4 -58.33 -0.88 -69.38
CA LYS A 4 -59.36 -0.04 -68.69
C LYS A 4 -59.84 -0.63 -67.35
N ARG A 5 -60.12 0.13 -66.29
CA ARG A 5 -59.86 1.53 -65.86
C ARG A 5 -60.61 1.67 -64.51
N THR A 6 -60.09 2.46 -63.57
CA THR A 6 -60.82 3.32 -62.59
C THR A 6 -61.87 2.68 -61.66
N ALA A 7 -61.64 2.73 -60.33
CA ALA A 7 -62.12 3.76 -59.39
C ALA A 7 -63.61 3.56 -59.01
N THR A 8 -64.12 3.80 -57.80
CA THR A 8 -63.87 4.88 -56.84
C THR A 8 -64.75 4.63 -55.59
N ARG A 9 -64.34 5.13 -54.41
CA ARG A 9 -65.19 5.80 -53.37
C ARG A 9 -66.23 4.95 -52.58
N LEU A 10 -66.65 5.26 -51.35
CA LEU A 10 -66.26 6.17 -50.25
C LEU A 10 -67.30 5.90 -49.14
N THR A 11 -66.93 5.78 -47.87
CA THR A 11 -67.83 6.17 -46.77
C THR A 11 -67.01 6.69 -45.58
N ARG A 12 -67.49 7.81 -45.04
CA ARG A 12 -66.91 8.59 -43.93
C ARG A 12 -67.61 8.26 -42.62
N ARG A 13 -66.91 8.53 -41.49
CA ARG A 13 -67.30 9.37 -40.30
C ARG A 13 -66.84 8.72 -38.96
N PRO A 14 -66.78 9.45 -37.82
CA PRO A 14 -65.61 10.19 -37.35
C PRO A 14 -65.30 9.89 -35.85
N ALA A 15 -64.27 10.50 -35.25
CA ALA A 15 -64.36 11.20 -33.94
C ALA A 15 -62.99 11.52 -33.32
N LEU A 16 -62.87 12.80 -32.97
CA LEU A 16 -62.24 13.42 -31.80
C LEU A 16 -60.74 13.21 -31.48
N ALA A 17 -60.00 14.24 -31.89
CA ALA A 17 -58.96 15.00 -31.19
C ALA A 17 -58.70 14.74 -29.68
N VAL A 18 -57.42 14.67 -29.33
CA VAL A 18 -56.82 15.43 -28.21
C VAL A 18 -55.40 15.87 -28.61
N LEU A 19 -55.14 17.18 -28.50
CA LEU A 19 -53.81 17.81 -28.55
C LEU A 19 -52.94 17.33 -27.37
N GLY A 20 -51.68 17.01 -27.61
CA GLY A 20 -50.67 16.79 -26.57
C GLY A 20 -49.32 17.31 -27.04
N ALA A 21 -48.72 18.20 -26.26
CA ALA A 21 -47.60 19.07 -26.58
C ALA A 21 -46.32 18.37 -27.09
N ALA A 22 -45.65 19.05 -28.02
CA ALA A 22 -44.27 18.76 -28.38
C ALA A 22 -43.33 19.13 -27.21
N LEU A 23 -42.65 18.14 -26.64
CA LEU A 23 -41.46 18.33 -25.82
C LEU A 23 -40.26 17.83 -26.64
N ALA A 24 -39.50 18.79 -27.17
CA ALA A 24 -38.17 18.52 -27.69
C ALA A 24 -37.28 18.12 -26.51
N GLY A 25 -37.14 16.82 -26.27
CA GLY A 25 -36.14 16.28 -25.36
C GLY A 25 -34.76 16.52 -25.96
N ALA A 26 -34.03 17.50 -25.44
CA ALA A 26 -32.60 17.57 -25.63
C ALA A 26 -31.99 16.31 -25.02
N ALA A 27 -31.60 15.36 -25.86
CA ALA A 27 -30.77 14.25 -25.44
C ALA A 27 -29.42 14.85 -25.03
N VAL A 28 -29.23 15.08 -23.73
CA VAL A 28 -27.91 15.24 -23.16
C VAL A 28 -27.22 13.90 -23.40
N LEU A 29 -26.36 13.84 -24.42
CA LEU A 29 -25.40 12.77 -24.53
C LEU A 29 -24.58 12.81 -23.25
N ALA A 30 -24.88 11.90 -22.33
CA ALA A 30 -24.04 11.64 -21.17
C ALA A 30 -22.68 11.25 -21.74
N VAL A 31 -21.71 12.16 -21.59
CA VAL A 31 -20.30 11.82 -21.76
C VAL A 31 -20.07 10.67 -20.79
N PRO A 32 -19.62 9.48 -21.24
CA PRO A 32 -19.25 8.43 -20.31
C PRO A 32 -18.23 9.04 -19.33
N PRO A 33 -18.31 8.74 -18.02
CA PRO A 33 -17.28 9.20 -17.10
C PRO A 33 -15.93 8.82 -17.71
N ALA A 34 -15.04 9.80 -17.79
CA ALA A 34 -13.69 9.58 -18.25
C ALA A 34 -13.17 8.32 -17.55
N ALA A 35 -12.69 7.36 -18.35
CA ALA A 35 -11.87 6.27 -17.85
C ALA A 35 -10.89 6.89 -16.85
N GLY A 36 -10.85 6.35 -15.63
CA GLY A 36 -10.06 6.88 -14.54
C GLY A 36 -8.70 7.29 -15.08
N ALA A 37 -8.32 8.54 -14.86
CA ALA A 37 -7.00 9.01 -15.23
C ALA A 37 -6.00 7.98 -14.72
N ASP A 38 -5.12 7.49 -15.61
CA ASP A 38 -3.97 6.70 -15.19
C ASP A 38 -3.32 7.42 -14.01
N PRO A 39 -2.93 6.72 -12.93
CA PRO A 39 -2.31 7.35 -11.79
C PRO A 39 -1.14 8.20 -12.30
N THR A 40 -1.23 9.50 -12.05
CA THR A 40 -0.17 10.45 -12.38
C THR A 40 1.11 9.95 -11.71
N PRO A 41 2.24 9.77 -12.44
CA PRO A 41 3.46 9.24 -11.83
C PRO A 41 3.88 10.16 -10.69
N ALA A 42 3.70 9.71 -9.47
CA ALA A 42 4.26 10.37 -8.30
C ALA A 42 5.67 9.82 -8.10
N THR A 43 6.65 10.59 -8.59
CA THR A 43 8.03 10.61 -8.09
C THR A 43 8.72 9.24 -7.97
N SER A 44 8.97 8.55 -9.08
CA SER A 44 9.90 7.40 -9.06
C SER A 44 11.35 7.81 -8.76
N ASP A 45 11.67 9.12 -8.82
CA ASP A 45 12.99 9.71 -8.62
C ASP A 45 13.46 9.73 -7.16
N LYS A 46 12.54 9.51 -6.20
CA LYS A 46 12.83 9.66 -4.77
C LYS A 46 12.77 8.37 -3.97
N TRP A 47 12.45 7.26 -4.61
CA TRP A 47 12.43 5.94 -4.00
C TRP A 47 13.71 5.19 -4.33
N GLY A 48 14.37 4.64 -3.32
CA GLY A 48 15.61 3.92 -3.54
C GLY A 48 16.18 3.30 -2.27
N VAL A 49 17.34 2.65 -2.43
CA VAL A 49 18.13 2.15 -1.30
C VAL A 49 18.68 3.33 -0.52
N ILE A 50 18.33 3.40 0.76
CA ILE A 50 18.82 4.41 1.71
C ILE A 50 20.21 3.99 2.15
N SER A 51 21.22 4.64 1.57
CA SER A 51 22.63 4.22 1.72
C SER A 51 23.11 4.27 3.17
N ARG A 52 22.66 5.27 3.97
CA ARG A 52 23.01 5.39 5.40
C ARG A 52 22.50 4.22 6.26
N ASN A 53 21.47 3.51 5.80
CA ASN A 53 20.82 2.42 6.52
C ASN A 53 21.01 1.06 5.84
N THR A 54 22.08 0.92 5.04
CA THR A 54 22.42 -0.31 4.33
C THR A 54 23.81 -0.79 4.74
N ILE A 55 23.92 -2.07 5.08
CA ILE A 55 25.15 -2.72 5.57
C ILE A 55 25.31 -4.07 4.85
N GLY A 56 26.51 -4.34 4.34
CA GLY A 56 26.85 -5.63 3.72
C GLY A 56 26.52 -5.67 2.23
N SER A 57 26.03 -6.81 1.77
CA SER A 57 25.66 -7.07 0.37
C SER A 57 24.16 -7.36 0.12
N PRO A 58 23.20 -6.80 0.89
CA PRO A 58 21.80 -7.03 0.61
C PRO A 58 21.38 -6.34 -0.68
N SER A 59 20.24 -6.76 -1.22
CA SER A 59 19.73 -6.26 -2.50
C SER A 59 18.27 -5.86 -2.41
N ALA A 60 17.91 -4.77 -3.07
CA ALA A 60 16.53 -4.35 -3.29
C ALA A 60 16.34 -3.96 -4.76
N TYR A 61 15.27 -4.45 -5.38
CA TYR A 61 14.97 -4.16 -6.78
C TYR A 61 13.49 -4.24 -7.07
N LEU A 62 13.01 -3.28 -7.85
CA LEU A 62 11.67 -3.27 -8.39
C LEU A 62 11.58 -4.26 -9.57
N ARG A 63 10.57 -5.12 -9.56
CA ARG A 63 10.37 -6.16 -10.59
C ARG A 63 8.91 -6.62 -10.64
N ASP A 64 8.56 -7.37 -11.68
CA ASP A 64 7.34 -8.18 -11.68
C ASP A 64 7.33 -9.05 -10.42
N GLY A 65 6.26 -8.97 -9.63
CA GLY A 65 6.18 -9.59 -8.33
C GLY A 65 5.90 -11.09 -8.39
N PRO A 66 6.31 -11.84 -7.37
CA PRO A 66 6.00 -13.26 -7.28
C PRO A 66 4.49 -13.46 -7.15
N PHE A 67 3.98 -14.54 -7.75
CA PHE A 67 2.62 -14.99 -7.51
C PHE A 67 2.61 -15.91 -6.28
N GLY A 68 1.60 -15.77 -5.42
CA GLY A 68 1.37 -16.62 -4.26
C GLY A 68 0.48 -17.82 -4.48
N ARG A 69 0.57 -18.77 -3.54
CA ARG A 69 -0.15 -20.05 -3.54
C ARG A 69 -1.12 -20.11 -2.36
N THR A 70 -2.34 -19.61 -2.56
CA THR A 70 -3.40 -19.62 -1.53
C THR A 70 -4.24 -20.90 -1.52
N THR A 71 -3.90 -21.87 -2.36
CA THR A 71 -4.60 -23.15 -2.49
C THR A 71 -3.57 -24.27 -2.59
N ASP A 72 -3.98 -25.50 -2.31
CA ASP A 72 -3.12 -26.69 -2.45
C ASP A 72 -2.77 -27.03 -3.92
N THR A 73 -3.26 -26.24 -4.89
CA THR A 73 -2.91 -26.45 -6.30
C THR A 73 -1.46 -26.03 -6.57
N PRO A 74 -0.69 -26.77 -7.41
CA PRO A 74 0.71 -26.45 -7.66
C PRO A 74 0.98 -25.08 -8.28
N SER A 75 -0.01 -24.51 -8.97
CA SER A 75 0.13 -23.23 -9.67
C SER A 75 -0.08 -22.05 -8.72
N ALA A 76 0.89 -21.14 -8.69
CA ALA A 76 0.71 -19.85 -8.06
C ALA A 76 -0.29 -18.98 -8.84
N ARG A 77 -1.23 -18.36 -8.14
CA ARG A 77 -2.35 -17.60 -8.72
C ARG A 77 -2.65 -16.28 -8.03
N GLN A 78 -2.19 -16.09 -6.80
CA GLN A 78 -2.37 -14.83 -6.09
C GLN A 78 -1.40 -13.80 -6.66
N GLN A 79 -1.92 -12.80 -7.36
CA GLN A 79 -1.12 -11.69 -7.88
C GLN A 79 -0.54 -10.83 -6.74
N PRO A 80 0.51 -10.04 -7.01
CA PRO A 80 0.86 -8.93 -6.14
C PRO A 80 -0.37 -8.05 -5.88
N PRO A 81 -0.58 -7.57 -4.63
CA PRO A 81 -1.83 -6.93 -4.24
C PRO A 81 -2.18 -5.63 -4.97
N TYR A 82 -1.19 -4.86 -5.46
CA TYR A 82 -1.44 -3.55 -6.06
C TYR A 82 -1.07 -3.43 -7.54
N GLY A 83 -0.70 -4.52 -8.18
CA GLY A 83 -0.44 -4.54 -9.62
C GLY A 83 0.30 -5.79 -10.08
N GLN A 84 1.22 -5.62 -11.02
CA GLN A 84 2.05 -6.72 -11.52
C GLN A 84 3.39 -6.80 -10.80
N GLY A 85 3.84 -5.70 -10.22
CA GLY A 85 5.15 -5.57 -9.63
C GLY A 85 5.20 -5.80 -8.12
N SER A 86 6.41 -5.69 -7.60
CA SER A 86 6.69 -5.53 -6.17
C SER A 86 8.12 -5.05 -5.96
N LEU A 87 8.44 -4.67 -4.73
CA LEU A 87 9.81 -4.49 -4.25
C LEU A 87 10.36 -5.82 -3.77
N GLN A 88 11.32 -6.41 -4.48
CA GLN A 88 12.07 -7.54 -3.98
C GLN A 88 13.12 -7.07 -2.97
N ILE A 89 13.29 -7.82 -1.88
CA ILE A 89 14.33 -7.64 -0.88
C ILE A 89 15.05 -8.98 -0.68
N ILE A 90 16.37 -8.93 -0.60
CA ILE A 90 17.24 -10.06 -0.24
C ILE A 90 18.20 -9.58 0.84
N VAL A 91 18.15 -10.24 1.99
CA VAL A 91 19.09 -10.09 3.11
C VAL A 91 19.50 -11.50 3.54
N GLY A 92 20.80 -11.80 3.46
CA GLY A 92 21.32 -13.15 3.61
C GLY A 92 21.37 -13.64 5.05
N ASP A 93 21.68 -12.77 6.01
CA ASP A 93 21.80 -13.12 7.42
C ASP A 93 21.73 -11.91 8.36
N GLY A 94 21.92 -12.15 9.66
CA GLY A 94 21.93 -11.12 10.72
C GLY A 94 23.14 -10.18 10.73
N THR A 95 24.06 -10.29 9.78
CA THR A 95 25.16 -9.32 9.61
C THR A 95 24.81 -8.22 8.62
N GLU A 96 23.76 -8.42 7.82
CA GLU A 96 23.33 -7.51 6.76
C GLU A 96 22.10 -6.68 7.16
N LYS A 97 21.95 -5.52 6.52
CA LYS A 97 20.78 -4.62 6.69
C LYS A 97 20.51 -3.88 5.41
N ILE A 98 19.25 -3.70 5.06
CA ILE A 98 18.84 -2.79 3.98
C ILE A 98 17.65 -1.93 4.41
N ALA A 99 17.57 -0.75 3.84
CA ALA A 99 16.37 0.08 3.87
C ALA A 99 16.11 0.60 2.46
N TYR A 100 14.90 0.39 1.97
CA TYR A 100 14.43 0.93 0.70
C TYR A 100 13.24 1.83 0.99
N GLY A 101 13.31 3.09 0.59
CA GLY A 101 12.32 4.07 1.02
C GLY A 101 12.43 5.39 0.28
N ASN A 102 11.72 6.38 0.84
CA ASN A 102 11.71 7.73 0.33
C ASN A 102 12.27 8.67 1.40
N GLU A 103 13.29 9.44 1.02
CA GLU A 103 14.04 10.31 1.94
C GLU A 103 13.53 11.76 1.97
N THR A 104 12.47 12.11 1.22
CA THR A 104 12.05 13.53 1.11
C THR A 104 10.54 13.77 1.11
N ASN A 105 9.72 12.87 0.57
CA ASN A 105 8.28 13.13 0.42
C ASN A 105 7.50 13.07 1.74
N PHE A 106 8.07 12.49 2.78
CA PHE A 106 7.46 12.35 4.10
C PHE A 106 8.05 13.30 5.13
N ASP A 107 8.96 14.19 4.73
CA ASP A 107 9.54 15.20 5.62
C ASP A 107 8.43 16.05 6.28
N GLY A 108 8.51 16.22 7.60
CA GLY A 108 7.51 16.93 8.40
C GLY A 108 6.18 16.21 8.57
N LEU A 109 6.04 14.94 8.14
CA LEU A 109 4.85 14.16 8.46
C LEU A 109 4.82 13.87 9.96
N GLU A 110 3.89 14.49 10.67
CA GLU A 110 3.67 14.24 12.09
C GLU A 110 3.22 12.79 12.31
N ILE A 111 3.75 12.15 13.35
CA ILE A 111 3.38 10.76 13.70
C ILE A 111 1.92 10.68 14.17
N SER A 112 1.41 11.75 14.79
CA SER A 112 0.00 11.95 15.16
C SER A 112 -0.96 11.93 13.97
N ASP A 113 -0.50 12.33 12.78
CA ASP A 113 -1.31 12.40 11.56
C ASP A 113 -1.37 11.07 10.79
N ILE A 114 -0.62 10.06 11.21
CA ILE A 114 -0.66 8.72 10.64
C ILE A 114 -1.84 7.95 11.22
N THR A 115 -2.84 7.70 10.39
CA THR A 115 -4.08 6.98 10.76
C THR A 115 -4.20 5.61 10.10
N ASP A 116 -3.42 5.36 9.04
CA ASP A 116 -3.30 4.05 8.39
C ASP A 116 -1.86 3.87 7.91
N LEU A 117 -1.23 2.78 8.34
CA LEU A 117 0.11 2.42 7.91
C LEU A 117 0.17 0.91 7.69
N SER A 118 0.12 0.48 6.44
CA SER A 118 0.00 -0.94 6.10
C SER A 118 0.80 -1.30 4.86
N TYR A 119 1.04 -2.59 4.65
CA TYR A 119 1.82 -3.12 3.52
C TYR A 119 1.55 -4.61 3.37
N TRP A 120 1.95 -5.16 2.23
CA TRP A 120 1.89 -6.59 1.97
C TRP A 120 3.28 -7.19 1.91
N VAL A 121 3.43 -8.39 2.45
CA VAL A 121 4.70 -9.13 2.44
C VAL A 121 4.49 -10.50 1.83
N PHE A 122 5.45 -10.90 1.00
CA PHE A 122 5.61 -12.23 0.44
C PHE A 122 6.95 -12.80 0.88
N ALA A 123 6.94 -13.87 1.67
CA ALA A 123 8.16 -14.61 2.01
C ALA A 123 8.40 -15.73 0.99
N GLY A 124 9.40 -15.58 0.13
CA GLY A 124 9.71 -16.52 -0.95
C GLY A 124 10.66 -17.63 -0.49
N VAL A 125 10.18 -18.48 0.41
CA VAL A 125 10.97 -19.51 1.10
C VAL A 125 10.19 -20.82 1.20
N ASP A 126 10.87 -21.94 1.42
CA ASP A 126 10.18 -23.23 1.63
C ASP A 126 9.70 -23.40 3.09
N SER A 127 10.38 -22.76 4.04
CA SER A 127 10.00 -22.68 5.46
C SER A 127 10.25 -21.26 5.99
N LEU A 128 9.42 -20.83 6.94
CA LEU A 128 9.60 -19.56 7.66
C LEU A 128 10.53 -19.69 8.89
N ASP A 129 11.06 -20.88 9.16
CA ASP A 129 12.02 -21.08 10.24
C ASP A 129 13.27 -20.25 10.00
N GLY A 130 13.64 -19.41 10.97
CA GLY A 130 14.78 -18.50 10.85
C GLY A 130 14.59 -17.43 9.77
N VAL A 131 13.35 -17.05 9.46
CA VAL A 131 13.02 -15.91 8.60
C VAL A 131 12.36 -14.82 9.44
N SER A 132 12.92 -13.62 9.35
CA SER A 132 12.34 -12.41 9.93
C SER A 132 11.83 -11.49 8.82
N LEU A 133 10.65 -10.93 9.00
CA LEU A 133 10.01 -10.13 7.95
C LEU A 133 10.60 -8.71 7.90
N PRO A 134 10.58 -8.06 6.72
CA PRO A 134 10.91 -6.65 6.62
C PRO A 134 9.87 -5.83 7.41
N VAL A 135 10.29 -4.68 7.91
CA VAL A 135 9.53 -3.77 8.76
C VAL A 135 9.23 -2.48 8.03
N ILE A 136 8.17 -1.78 8.45
CA ILE A 136 8.05 -0.35 8.20
C ILE A 136 8.93 0.39 9.22
N GLN A 137 9.78 1.29 8.73
CA GLN A 137 10.67 2.12 9.53
C GLN A 137 10.44 3.59 9.22
N LEU A 138 10.27 4.39 10.27
CA LEU A 138 10.21 5.85 10.21
C LEU A 138 11.46 6.40 10.89
N GLU A 139 12.24 7.21 10.19
CA GLU A 139 13.32 7.99 10.80
C GLU A 139 12.80 9.38 11.15
N VAL A 140 12.70 9.64 12.46
CA VAL A 140 11.96 10.77 13.03
C VAL A 140 12.85 11.67 13.87
N ASP A 141 12.49 12.95 13.95
CA ASP A 141 12.82 13.76 15.10
C ASP A 141 11.77 13.46 16.18
N PRO A 142 12.15 12.92 17.35
CA PRO A 142 11.18 12.63 18.40
C PRO A 142 10.59 13.89 19.06
N ASN A 143 11.22 15.06 18.90
CA ASN A 143 10.81 16.34 19.50
C ASN A 143 10.48 16.27 21.01
N LEU A 144 11.08 15.31 21.73
CA LEU A 144 10.75 15.01 23.13
C LEU A 144 11.78 15.55 24.12
N THR A 145 13.06 15.56 23.74
CA THR A 145 14.18 15.92 24.62
C THR A 145 15.15 16.79 23.85
N GLU A 146 15.51 17.94 24.43
CA GLU A 146 16.45 18.86 23.82
C GLU A 146 17.77 18.15 23.45
N GLY A 147 18.20 18.33 22.20
CA GLY A 147 19.41 17.70 21.66
C GLY A 147 19.26 16.26 21.18
N VAL A 148 18.09 15.64 21.32
CA VAL A 148 17.75 14.35 20.69
C VAL A 148 16.89 14.61 19.46
N ASN A 149 17.52 14.59 18.29
CA ASN A 149 16.89 14.93 17.00
C ASN A 149 16.78 13.75 16.03
N TYR A 150 16.97 12.52 16.54
CA TYR A 150 16.88 11.31 15.72
C TYR A 150 16.44 10.12 16.55
N SER A 151 15.48 9.38 16.00
CA SER A 151 15.16 8.01 16.37
C SER A 151 14.60 7.28 15.15
N SER A 152 14.76 5.96 15.09
CA SER A 152 13.95 5.11 14.22
C SER A 152 12.77 4.57 15.01
N LEU A 153 11.55 4.73 14.50
CA LEU A 153 10.36 3.98 14.91
C LEU A 153 10.23 2.78 13.99
N ASN A 154 10.14 1.58 14.55
CA ASN A 154 10.17 0.34 13.79
C ASN A 154 8.97 -0.53 14.15
N TYR A 155 8.17 -0.88 13.15
CA TYR A 155 7.11 -1.88 13.28
C TYR A 155 7.71 -3.28 13.41
N LEU A 156 7.13 -4.14 14.25
CA LEU A 156 7.59 -5.51 14.49
C LEU A 156 6.53 -6.50 13.98
N PRO A 157 6.50 -6.84 12.67
CA PRO A 157 5.52 -7.78 12.12
C PRO A 157 5.59 -9.16 12.79
N ASP A 158 6.80 -9.61 13.15
CA ASP A 158 7.02 -10.92 13.78
C ASP A 158 6.60 -10.98 15.26
N SER A 159 6.40 -9.81 15.90
CA SER A 159 5.90 -9.69 17.28
C SER A 159 4.46 -9.19 17.35
N SER A 160 3.88 -8.81 16.21
CA SER A 160 2.51 -8.35 16.12
C SER A 160 1.53 -9.53 16.03
N THR A 161 0.30 -9.29 16.44
CA THR A 161 -0.78 -10.29 16.42
C THR A 161 -1.97 -9.78 15.61
N ALA A 162 -2.94 -10.64 15.33
CA ALA A 162 -4.12 -10.24 14.57
C ALA A 162 -4.94 -9.16 15.33
N PRO A 163 -5.49 -8.15 14.62
CA PRO A 163 -5.50 -7.96 13.17
C PRO A 163 -4.24 -7.31 12.54
N SER A 164 -3.29 -6.79 13.33
CA SER A 164 -2.08 -6.15 12.78
C SER A 164 -1.22 -7.07 11.91
N ALA A 165 -1.06 -8.32 12.33
CA ALA A 165 -0.38 -9.35 11.53
C ALA A 165 -1.30 -10.55 11.30
N PRO A 166 -1.07 -11.35 10.24
CA PRO A 166 -1.84 -12.57 10.01
C PRO A 166 -1.74 -13.52 11.21
N ALA A 167 -2.86 -14.11 11.61
CA ALA A 167 -2.89 -15.09 12.71
C ALA A 167 -1.99 -16.31 12.44
N THR A 168 -1.71 -16.60 11.18
CA THR A 168 -0.75 -17.62 10.75
C THR A 168 0.05 -17.09 9.57
N ARG A 169 1.37 -17.00 9.76
CA ARG A 169 2.29 -16.68 8.66
C ARG A 169 2.42 -17.88 7.72
N ALA A 170 2.46 -17.62 6.42
CA ALA A 170 2.58 -18.66 5.40
C ALA A 170 3.69 -18.30 4.41
N PRO A 171 4.58 -19.25 4.06
CA PRO A 171 5.53 -19.05 2.98
C PRO A 171 4.81 -19.01 1.63
N ASN A 172 5.37 -18.30 0.66
CA ASN A 172 4.92 -18.22 -0.73
C ASN A 172 3.47 -17.71 -0.90
N VAL A 173 3.01 -16.85 0.01
CA VAL A 173 1.69 -16.21 0.00
C VAL A 173 1.87 -14.73 0.31
N TRP A 174 1.18 -13.87 -0.43
CA TRP A 174 1.06 -12.45 -0.07
C TRP A 174 0.13 -12.32 1.13
N GLN A 175 0.63 -11.73 2.21
CA GLN A 175 -0.14 -11.49 3.43
C GLN A 175 -0.11 -10.02 3.83
N PRO A 176 -1.24 -9.46 4.31
CA PRO A 176 -1.31 -8.07 4.73
C PRO A 176 -0.78 -7.89 6.15
N TYR A 177 -0.16 -6.74 6.40
CA TYR A 177 0.27 -6.28 7.71
C TYR A 177 -0.19 -4.83 7.89
N ASP A 178 -0.91 -4.58 8.97
CA ASP A 178 -1.43 -3.27 9.34
C ASP A 178 -0.74 -2.83 10.63
N ALA A 179 0.21 -1.91 10.49
CA ALA A 179 1.05 -1.44 11.58
C ALA A 179 0.31 -0.47 12.53
N THR A 180 -0.90 -0.06 12.18
CA THR A 180 -1.80 0.79 13.00
C THR A 180 -2.91 0.01 13.68
N ALA A 181 -3.31 -1.16 13.15
CA ALA A 181 -4.38 -1.97 13.73
C ALA A 181 -4.03 -2.56 15.09
N ALA A 182 -5.04 -2.94 15.87
CA ALA A 182 -4.85 -3.59 17.16
C ALA A 182 -3.93 -4.82 17.08
N GLY A 183 -3.15 -5.05 18.13
CA GLY A 183 -2.15 -6.12 18.16
C GLY A 183 -0.82 -5.75 17.47
N ASN A 184 -0.65 -4.52 17.00
CA ASN A 184 0.63 -4.04 16.49
C ASN A 184 1.68 -3.92 17.61
N ALA A 185 2.94 -4.07 17.24
CA ALA A 185 4.08 -3.89 18.11
C ALA A 185 5.11 -2.98 17.45
N TRP A 186 5.58 -1.98 18.19
CA TRP A 186 6.55 -0.99 17.75
C TRP A 186 7.63 -0.74 18.80
N TYR A 187 8.79 -0.30 18.35
CA TYR A 187 9.81 0.24 19.24
C TYR A 187 10.51 1.46 18.64
N ALA A 188 11.01 2.31 19.53
CA ALA A 188 11.89 3.41 19.20
C ALA A 188 13.35 3.04 19.57
N THR A 189 14.30 3.51 18.77
CA THR A 189 15.73 3.31 19.03
C THR A 189 16.30 4.37 19.97
N GLY A 190 17.52 4.14 20.47
CA GLY A 190 18.32 5.16 21.14
C GLY A 190 17.72 5.65 22.46
N ALA A 191 18.03 6.92 22.78
CA ALA A 191 17.55 7.57 24.01
C ALA A 191 16.02 7.67 24.03
N THR A 192 15.39 7.95 22.88
CA THR A 192 13.94 8.06 22.72
C THR A 192 13.22 6.83 23.22
N GLY A 193 13.61 5.63 22.78
CA GLY A 193 12.98 4.38 23.21
C GLY A 193 13.04 4.15 24.71
N THR A 194 14.15 4.56 25.35
CA THR A 194 14.28 4.50 26.82
C THR A 194 13.36 5.51 27.49
N SER A 195 13.33 6.75 27.00
CA SER A 195 12.53 7.85 27.57
C SER A 195 11.02 7.57 27.55
N ILE A 196 10.52 6.96 26.47
CA ILE A 196 9.09 6.61 26.33
C ILE A 196 8.76 5.18 26.76
N GLY A 197 9.75 4.39 27.17
CA GLY A 197 9.58 2.98 27.55
C GLY A 197 9.14 2.06 26.40
N CYS A 198 9.33 2.47 25.14
CA CYS A 198 9.06 1.67 23.94
C CYS A 198 10.38 1.19 23.33
N THR A 199 10.90 0.08 23.85
CA THR A 199 12.18 -0.49 23.40
C THR A 199 11.95 -1.82 22.68
N LEU A 200 12.96 -2.35 21.99
CA LEU A 200 12.83 -3.66 21.34
C LEU A 200 12.45 -4.78 22.34
N ALA A 201 12.93 -4.70 23.58
CA ALA A 201 12.62 -5.66 24.64
C ALA A 201 11.24 -5.46 25.29
N SER A 202 10.68 -4.25 25.15
CA SER A 202 9.35 -3.89 25.64
C SER A 202 8.65 -3.03 24.59
N PRO A 203 8.16 -3.65 23.48
CA PRO A 203 7.45 -2.92 22.44
C PRO A 203 6.16 -2.31 22.96
N CYS A 204 5.71 -1.26 22.30
CA CYS A 204 4.43 -0.59 22.58
C CYS A 204 3.56 -0.57 21.32
N THR A 205 2.31 -0.15 21.46
CA THR A 205 1.42 0.03 20.30
C THR A 205 1.72 1.35 19.57
N PHE A 206 1.21 1.48 18.35
CA PHE A 206 1.30 2.71 17.57
C PHE A 206 0.59 3.88 18.26
N ASP A 207 -0.60 3.64 18.84
CA ASP A 207 -1.32 4.64 19.64
C ASP A 207 -0.50 5.10 20.87
N GLU A 208 0.24 4.19 21.50
CA GLU A 208 1.15 4.53 22.59
C GLU A 208 2.34 5.36 22.10
N LEU A 209 2.88 5.09 20.90
CA LEU A 209 3.88 5.96 20.28
C LEU A 209 3.33 7.36 20.04
N GLN A 210 2.16 7.50 19.41
CA GLN A 210 1.53 8.80 19.16
C GLN A 210 1.28 9.58 20.46
N THR A 211 0.83 8.89 21.51
CA THR A 211 0.58 9.51 22.82
C THR A 211 1.87 9.98 23.50
N ARG A 212 2.96 9.22 23.38
CA ARG A 212 4.23 9.50 24.07
C ARG A 212 5.19 10.36 23.25
N LEU A 213 4.93 10.52 21.97
CA LEU A 213 5.67 11.34 21.01
C LEU A 213 4.71 12.28 20.25
N PRO A 214 3.99 13.18 20.94
CA PRO A 214 2.91 13.96 20.34
C PRO A 214 3.38 14.94 19.25
N ASP A 215 4.64 15.40 19.34
CA ASP A 215 5.23 16.38 18.43
C ASP A 215 6.27 15.73 17.48
N ALA A 216 6.39 14.40 17.47
CA ALA A 216 7.36 13.73 16.61
C ALA A 216 6.95 13.80 15.13
N GLU A 217 7.95 13.98 14.28
CA GLU A 217 7.77 14.06 12.83
C GLU A 217 8.84 13.26 12.10
N VAL A 218 8.49 12.76 10.91
CA VAL A 218 9.49 12.15 10.01
C VAL A 218 10.47 13.23 9.55
N SER A 219 11.76 13.02 9.83
CA SER A 219 12.82 14.00 9.55
C SER A 219 13.87 13.51 8.54
N TYR A 220 13.87 12.21 8.22
CA TYR A 220 14.82 11.64 7.26
C TYR A 220 14.22 10.70 6.24
N SER A 221 13.37 9.75 6.64
CA SER A 221 12.77 8.81 5.69
C SER A 221 11.60 8.02 6.27
N LEU A 222 10.80 7.50 5.34
CA LEU A 222 9.93 6.35 5.55
C LEU A 222 10.41 5.23 4.63
N ALA A 223 10.62 4.04 5.19
CA ALA A 223 11.22 2.92 4.48
C ALA A 223 10.61 1.57 4.82
N ILE A 224 10.74 0.64 3.88
CA ILE A 224 10.74 -0.79 4.15
C ILE A 224 12.18 -1.17 4.51
N SER A 225 12.40 -1.59 5.75
CA SER A 225 13.73 -1.99 6.23
C SER A 225 13.76 -3.46 6.60
N LYS A 226 14.91 -4.09 6.42
CA LYS A 226 15.18 -5.42 6.96
C LYS A 226 16.46 -5.34 7.80
N GLY A 227 16.32 -5.66 9.08
CA GLY A 227 17.36 -5.50 10.10
C GLY A 227 18.38 -6.64 10.15
N ARG A 228 19.29 -6.52 11.13
CA ARG A 228 20.41 -7.45 11.43
C ARG A 228 19.99 -8.61 12.33
N ASP A 229 18.81 -9.17 12.07
CA ASP A 229 18.25 -10.30 12.83
C ASP A 229 18.45 -11.62 12.07
N ASN A 230 17.46 -12.07 11.31
CA ASN A 230 17.52 -13.27 10.49
C ASN A 230 17.53 -12.94 8.99
N ALA A 231 17.63 -13.96 8.14
CA ALA A 231 17.54 -13.76 6.70
C ALA A 231 16.12 -13.32 6.27
N PHE A 232 16.03 -12.68 5.10
CA PHE A 232 14.78 -12.50 4.38
C PHE A 232 15.00 -12.54 2.88
N ILE A 233 14.22 -13.37 2.19
CA ILE A 233 14.17 -13.43 0.73
C ILE A 233 12.69 -13.35 0.37
N GLY A 234 12.29 -12.25 -0.25
CA GLY A 234 10.87 -12.02 -0.48
C GLY A 234 10.56 -10.68 -1.10
N ALA A 235 9.29 -10.35 -1.16
CA ALA A 235 8.84 -9.12 -1.77
C ALA A 235 7.87 -8.36 -0.86
N VAL A 236 7.81 -7.05 -1.07
CA VAL A 236 6.88 -6.14 -0.43
C VAL A 236 6.10 -5.39 -1.51
N ASP A 237 4.82 -5.17 -1.27
CA ASP A 237 3.97 -4.40 -2.17
C ASP A 237 2.97 -3.53 -1.40
N GLY A 238 2.46 -2.48 -2.04
CA GLY A 238 1.32 -1.71 -1.55
C GLY A 238 1.52 -1.04 -0.21
N LEU A 239 2.65 -0.34 -0.01
CA LEU A 239 2.86 0.44 1.20
C LEU A 239 1.82 1.56 1.25
N ARG A 240 0.94 1.52 2.24
CA ARG A 240 -0.08 2.52 2.47
C ARG A 240 0.33 3.46 3.59
N VAL A 241 0.17 4.74 3.34
CA VAL A 241 0.29 5.81 4.34
C VAL A 241 -0.97 6.66 4.22
N ASN A 242 -1.82 6.61 5.24
CA ASN A 242 -3.14 7.25 5.25
C ASN A 242 -4.00 6.85 4.03
N ASN A 243 -4.32 7.81 3.17
CA ASN A 243 -5.11 7.63 1.97
C ASN A 243 -4.26 7.43 0.70
N LEU A 244 -2.95 7.25 0.82
CA LEU A 244 -2.06 7.04 -0.32
C LEU A 244 -1.49 5.63 -0.27
N VAL A 245 -1.54 4.94 -1.40
CA VAL A 245 -0.85 3.66 -1.60
C VAL A 245 0.31 3.85 -2.55
N TYR A 246 1.48 3.42 -2.13
CA TYR A 246 2.70 3.33 -2.91
C TYR A 246 2.83 1.92 -3.47
N ASP A 247 2.44 1.79 -4.72
CA ASP A 247 2.47 0.57 -5.52
C ASP A 247 3.87 0.37 -6.11
N PHE A 248 4.52 -0.74 -5.77
CA PHE A 248 5.89 -1.01 -6.19
C PHE A 248 5.87 -1.77 -7.52
N GLU A 249 6.30 -1.12 -8.59
CA GLU A 249 6.24 -1.68 -9.94
C GLU A 249 7.62 -1.72 -10.59
N ARG A 250 7.82 -2.59 -11.59
CA ARG A 250 9.13 -2.74 -12.28
C ARG A 250 9.72 -1.40 -12.73
N LEU A 251 8.87 -0.45 -13.13
CA LEU A 251 9.27 0.84 -13.68
C LEU A 251 9.39 1.96 -12.64
N GLY A 252 9.05 1.71 -11.38
CA GLY A 252 9.07 2.73 -10.34
C GLY A 252 8.04 2.47 -9.24
N VAL A 253 7.97 3.39 -8.29
CA VAL A 253 6.92 3.41 -7.29
C VAL A 253 5.83 4.36 -7.76
N PHE A 254 4.59 3.89 -7.83
CA PHE A 254 3.44 4.69 -8.28
C PHE A 254 2.52 4.96 -7.11
N MET A 255 2.13 6.22 -6.93
CA MET A 255 1.13 6.57 -5.94
C MET A 255 -0.27 6.38 -6.51
N LYS A 256 -1.11 5.65 -5.79
CA LYS A 256 -2.52 5.44 -6.09
C LYS A 256 -3.36 5.98 -4.94
N ALA A 257 -4.44 6.68 -5.25
CA ALA A 257 -5.52 6.86 -4.30
C ALA A 257 -6.13 5.47 -3.98
N PRO A 258 -6.76 5.26 -2.82
CA PRO A 258 -7.25 3.94 -2.44
C PRO A 258 -8.30 3.53 -3.47
N PHE A 259 -8.22 2.31 -3.99
CA PHE A 259 -9.37 1.72 -4.66
C PHE A 259 -10.51 1.65 -3.63
N PRO A 260 -11.77 1.97 -3.99
CA PRO A 260 -12.88 1.74 -3.08
C PRO A 260 -12.86 0.26 -2.67
N ALA A 261 -12.84 0.01 -1.36
CA ALA A 261 -12.89 -1.35 -0.83
C ALA A 261 -14.13 -2.06 -1.38
N TYR A 262 -13.95 -3.24 -1.96
CA TYR A 262 -15.04 -4.12 -2.40
C TYR A 262 -15.57 -4.96 -1.25
#